data_AF-A0A9W8E7Z7-F1
#
_entry.id   AF-A0A9W8E7Z7-F1
#
_cell.length_a   1.000
_cell.length_b   1.000
_cell.length_c   1.000
_cell.angle_alpha   90.00
_cell.angle_beta   90.00
_cell.angle_gamma   90.00
#
_symmetry.space_group_name_H-M   'P 1'
#
loop_
_entity.id
_entity.type
_entity.pdbx_description
1 polymer ?
#
loop_
_entity_poly.entity_id
_entity_poly.type
_entity_poly.pdbx_seq_one_letter_code
_entity_poly.pdbx_strand_id
1 'polypeptide(L)'
;MGKANRSKPNRHNPLLQVLMEDDSLPQKNRQKFVLREQQRESKDEPYVSATLSKKILKIATEQQKELAQENTATVATSADELDDDIQYHDPNGDTDDDEGLAMSDQEFDGDYDGLDIAKADREAMDKFLPEAPGARQTLADIIMAKIDEYNEKKAPGGANGEPQGPRVHPKVREVYTKVGVILSRYKSGMLPKAFKIIPTIPQWEEMIHLTRPDEWTANATYEAIKLFVPSMSPKKVAKILEFILLDKVREDIR
;
A
#
# COMPACT_ATOMS: atom_id res chain seq x y z
N MET A 1 16.62 -25.13 -83.60
CA MET A 1 16.08 -23.79 -83.28
C MET A 1 16.06 -23.62 -81.76
N GLY A 2 16.98 -22.83 -81.20
CA GLY A 2 17.04 -22.55 -79.76
C GLY A 2 16.23 -21.30 -79.39
N LYS A 3 15.42 -21.38 -78.33
CA LYS A 3 14.75 -20.22 -77.73
C LYS A 3 15.49 -19.81 -76.47
N ALA A 4 16.18 -18.68 -76.52
CA ALA A 4 16.87 -18.08 -75.39
C ALA A 4 15.85 -17.38 -74.48
N ASN A 5 15.80 -17.75 -73.19
CA ASN A 5 15.01 -17.05 -72.19
C ASN A 5 15.91 -16.04 -71.47
N ARG A 6 15.75 -14.75 -71.76
CA ARG A 6 16.50 -13.67 -71.10
C ARG A 6 15.87 -13.39 -69.72
N SER A 7 16.59 -13.72 -68.66
CA SER A 7 16.28 -13.24 -67.30
C SER A 7 16.47 -11.73 -67.23
N LYS A 8 15.44 -10.99 -66.78
CA LYS A 8 15.52 -9.54 -66.51
C LYS A 8 16.16 -9.34 -65.12
N PRO A 9 17.09 -8.39 -64.96
CA PRO A 9 17.68 -8.10 -63.65
C PRO A 9 16.66 -7.45 -62.73
N ASN A 10 16.59 -7.96 -61.49
CA ASN A 10 15.78 -7.43 -60.41
C ASN A 10 16.30 -6.03 -60.02
N ARG A 11 15.65 -4.98 -60.51
CA ARG A 11 15.91 -3.61 -60.09
C ARG A 11 14.92 -3.28 -58.97
N HIS A 12 15.45 -3.02 -57.78
CA HIS A 12 14.65 -2.56 -56.65
C HIS A 12 14.00 -1.20 -56.98
N ASN A 13 12.71 -1.07 -56.68
CA ASN A 13 11.98 0.18 -56.82
C ASN A 13 12.51 1.22 -55.82
N PRO A 14 12.55 2.52 -56.19
CA PRO A 14 13.04 3.57 -55.31
C PRO A 14 12.18 3.66 -54.04
N LEU A 15 12.84 3.85 -52.90
CA LEU A 15 12.27 3.88 -51.55
C LEU A 15 11.03 4.77 -51.42
N LEU A 16 11.00 5.88 -52.15
CA LEU A 16 9.90 6.85 -52.14
C LEU A 16 8.58 6.26 -52.66
N GLN A 17 8.64 5.33 -53.62
CA GLN A 17 7.46 4.66 -54.16
C GLN A 17 6.91 3.61 -53.18
N VAL A 18 7.80 2.92 -52.46
CA VAL A 18 7.43 1.97 -51.40
C VAL A 18 6.77 2.68 -50.22
N LEU A 19 7.27 3.85 -49.83
CA LEU A 19 6.67 4.66 -48.77
C LEU A 19 5.26 5.17 -49.13
N MET A 20 5.05 5.55 -50.39
CA MET A 20 3.74 6.00 -50.86
C MET A 20 2.70 4.86 -50.89
N GLU A 21 3.13 3.62 -51.16
CA GLU A 21 2.26 2.45 -51.14
C GLU A 21 1.90 2.02 -49.69
N ASP A 22 2.84 2.11 -48.75
CA ASP A 22 2.64 1.67 -47.36
C ASP A 22 1.72 2.62 -46.55
N ASP A 23 1.65 3.90 -46.94
CA ASP A 23 0.79 4.91 -46.30
C ASP A 23 -0.70 4.78 -46.69
N SER A 24 -1.01 3.91 -47.66
CA SER A 24 -2.37 3.71 -48.17
C SER A 24 -3.15 2.57 -47.49
N LEU A 25 -2.57 1.89 -46.48
CA LEU A 25 -3.21 0.77 -45.79
C LEU A 25 -3.96 1.20 -44.51
N PRO A 26 -5.27 0.91 -44.37
CA PRO A 26 -6.04 1.32 -43.20
C PRO A 26 -5.67 0.48 -41.96
N GLN A 27 -5.01 1.08 -40.98
CA GLN A 27 -4.63 0.48 -39.69
C GLN A 27 -5.85 0.25 -38.77
N LYS A 28 -6.67 -0.76 -39.06
CA LYS A 28 -7.87 -1.14 -38.26
C LYS A 28 -7.60 -1.61 -36.83
N ASN A 29 -6.34 -1.86 -36.44
CA ASN A 29 -6.02 -2.52 -35.17
C ASN A 29 -5.57 -1.59 -34.02
N ARG A 30 -5.39 -0.28 -34.26
CA ARG A 30 -4.99 0.67 -33.20
C ARG A 30 -6.15 1.23 -32.38
N GLN A 31 -7.37 1.25 -32.91
CA GLN A 31 -8.53 1.82 -32.21
C GLN A 31 -8.93 1.05 -30.95
N LYS A 32 -8.78 -0.29 -30.93
CA LYS A 32 -9.10 -1.11 -29.76
C LYS A 32 -8.17 -0.88 -28.56
N PHE A 33 -6.93 -0.49 -28.81
CA PHE A 33 -5.95 -0.26 -27.75
C PHE A 33 -6.20 1.09 -27.06
N VAL A 34 -6.47 2.12 -27.86
CA VAL A 34 -6.81 3.48 -27.37
C VAL A 34 -8.11 3.47 -26.56
N LEU A 35 -9.13 2.73 -26.99
CA LEU A 35 -10.40 2.61 -26.25
C LEU A 35 -10.23 1.94 -24.87
N ARG A 36 -9.28 0.99 -24.75
CA ARG A 36 -9.01 0.26 -23.51
C ARG A 36 -8.23 1.09 -22.49
N GLU A 37 -7.42 2.03 -22.97
CA GLU A 37 -6.62 2.94 -22.15
C GLU A 37 -7.49 4.08 -21.59
N GLN A 38 -8.39 4.64 -22.41
CA GLN A 38 -9.38 5.62 -21.94
C GLN A 38 -10.36 5.03 -20.91
N GLN A 39 -10.70 3.73 -21.00
CA GLN A 39 -11.47 3.02 -19.97
C GLN A 39 -10.71 2.76 -18.66
N ARG A 40 -9.37 2.87 -18.66
CA ARG A 40 -8.56 2.71 -17.44
C ARG A 40 -8.40 4.04 -16.71
N GLU A 41 -8.22 5.14 -17.42
CA GLU A 41 -8.12 6.48 -16.83
C GLU A 41 -9.44 6.95 -16.20
N SER A 42 -10.58 6.47 -16.68
CA SER A 42 -11.91 6.72 -16.08
C SER A 42 -12.21 5.87 -14.84
N LYS A 43 -11.30 4.99 -14.41
CA LYS A 43 -11.47 4.09 -13.26
C LYS A 43 -10.70 4.47 -12.01
N ASP A 44 -9.94 5.57 -12.04
CA ASP A 44 -9.31 6.16 -10.86
C ASP A 44 -10.32 7.05 -10.09
N GLU A 45 -11.53 6.54 -9.87
CA GLU A 45 -12.43 7.17 -8.90
C GLU A 45 -11.97 6.81 -7.49
N PRO A 46 -11.99 7.77 -6.53
CA PRO A 46 -11.67 7.50 -5.12
C PRO A 46 -12.72 6.61 -4.41
N TYR A 47 -13.67 6.06 -5.17
CA TYR A 47 -14.79 5.29 -4.68
C TYR A 47 -14.69 3.82 -5.09
N VAL A 48 -15.18 2.95 -4.20
CA VAL A 48 -15.16 1.50 -4.41
C VAL A 48 -16.15 1.12 -5.52
N SER A 49 -15.74 0.28 -6.48
CA SER A 49 -16.62 -0.10 -7.60
C SER A 49 -17.96 -0.68 -7.11
N ALA A 50 -19.07 -0.34 -7.77
CA ALA A 50 -20.41 -0.75 -7.35
C ALA A 50 -20.57 -2.28 -7.14
N THR A 51 -19.83 -3.10 -7.89
CA THR A 51 -19.81 -4.56 -7.71
C THR A 51 -19.08 -4.98 -6.44
N LEU A 52 -17.97 -4.32 -6.10
CA LEU A 52 -17.25 -4.54 -4.85
C LEU A 52 -18.04 -4.00 -3.66
N SER A 53 -18.69 -2.84 -3.78
CA SER A 53 -19.58 -2.28 -2.74
C SER A 53 -20.76 -3.21 -2.43
N LYS A 54 -21.39 -3.79 -3.46
CA LYS A 54 -22.44 -4.82 -3.26
C LYS A 54 -21.91 -6.08 -2.56
N LYS A 55 -20.68 -6.48 -2.86
CA LYS A 55 -20.04 -7.64 -2.21
C LYS A 55 -19.73 -7.35 -0.74
N ILE A 56 -19.24 -6.14 -0.43
CA ILE A 56 -18.99 -5.68 0.94
C ILE A 56 -20.29 -5.65 1.75
N LEU A 57 -21.36 -5.06 1.20
CA LEU A 57 -22.66 -5.02 1.87
C LEU A 57 -23.22 -6.43 2.12
N LYS A 58 -23.10 -7.36 1.17
CA LYS A 58 -23.54 -8.75 1.36
C LYS A 58 -22.78 -9.44 2.50
N ILE A 59 -21.46 -9.29 2.55
CA ILE A 59 -20.63 -9.86 3.62
C ILE A 59 -20.99 -9.22 4.97
N ALA A 60 -21.20 -7.91 5.02
CA ALA A 60 -21.60 -7.22 6.25
C ALA A 60 -22.98 -7.70 6.76
N THR A 61 -23.95 -7.90 5.87
CA THR A 61 -25.26 -8.44 6.27
C THR A 61 -25.18 -9.89 6.76
N GLU A 62 -24.29 -10.69 6.18
CA GLU A 62 -24.06 -12.09 6.60
C GLU A 62 -23.42 -12.13 7.99
N GLN A 63 -22.42 -11.30 8.24
CA GLN A 63 -21.77 -11.17 9.55
C GLN A 63 -22.73 -10.67 10.64
N GLN A 64 -23.58 -9.68 10.34
CA GLN A 64 -24.60 -9.23 11.30
C GLN A 64 -25.60 -10.34 11.64
N LYS A 65 -25.97 -11.16 10.67
CA LYS A 65 -26.88 -12.29 10.88
C LYS A 65 -26.23 -13.39 11.72
N GLU A 66 -24.94 -13.68 11.50
CA GLU A 66 -24.17 -14.61 12.32
C GLU A 66 -24.09 -14.15 13.77
N LEU A 67 -23.79 -12.86 14.03
CA LEU A 67 -23.78 -12.29 15.38
C LEU A 67 -25.15 -12.33 16.06
N ALA A 68 -26.23 -12.06 15.32
CA ALA A 68 -27.58 -12.16 15.85
C ALA A 68 -27.95 -13.61 16.21
N GLN A 69 -27.56 -14.59 15.39
CA GLN A 69 -27.78 -16.01 15.69
C GLN A 69 -26.94 -16.48 16.89
N GLU A 70 -25.69 -16.02 17.00
CA GLU A 70 -24.83 -16.30 18.15
C GLU A 70 -25.40 -15.69 19.44
N ASN A 71 -25.88 -14.44 19.41
CA ASN A 71 -26.58 -13.83 20.55
C ASN A 71 -27.90 -14.54 20.91
N THR A 72 -28.66 -15.03 19.94
CA THR A 72 -29.86 -15.83 20.26
C THR A 72 -29.52 -17.21 20.83
N ALA A 73 -28.35 -17.77 20.47
CA ALA A 73 -27.88 -19.04 21.01
C ALA A 73 -27.28 -18.89 22.43
N THR A 74 -26.72 -17.73 22.79
CA THR A 74 -26.25 -17.45 24.16
C THR A 74 -27.40 -17.00 25.09
N VAL A 75 -28.46 -16.39 24.55
CA VAL A 75 -29.68 -16.04 25.31
C VAL A 75 -30.60 -17.25 25.57
N ALA A 76 -30.50 -18.33 24.78
CA ALA A 76 -31.29 -19.55 24.99
C ALA A 76 -30.88 -20.39 26.24
N THR A 77 -29.81 -20.03 26.95
CA THR A 77 -29.41 -20.65 28.23
C THR A 77 -29.72 -19.82 29.46
N SER A 78 -30.42 -18.71 29.32
CA SER A 78 -30.90 -17.90 30.45
C SER A 78 -32.25 -17.30 30.08
N ALA A 79 -33.22 -18.20 29.89
CA ALA A 79 -34.63 -17.89 29.98
C ALA A 79 -35.05 -18.01 31.45
N ASP A 80 -34.71 -17.01 32.26
CA ASP A 80 -35.52 -16.66 33.41
C ASP A 80 -35.25 -15.20 33.79
N GLU A 81 -36.34 -14.45 33.86
CA GLU A 81 -36.51 -13.14 34.51
C GLU A 81 -35.64 -11.98 33.98
N LEU A 82 -36.27 -11.06 33.25
CA LEU A 82 -36.53 -9.69 33.70
C LEU A 82 -37.25 -8.91 32.59
N ASP A 83 -38.44 -8.41 32.95
CA ASP A 83 -39.24 -7.43 32.24
C ASP A 83 -38.51 -6.09 32.31
N ASP A 84 -38.06 -5.55 31.18
CA ASP A 84 -37.45 -4.21 31.11
C ASP A 84 -38.16 -3.40 30.04
N ASP A 85 -39.19 -2.70 30.51
CA ASP A 85 -39.92 -1.64 29.82
C ASP A 85 -38.98 -0.46 29.60
N ILE A 86 -38.26 -0.46 28.46
CA ILE A 86 -37.42 0.67 28.07
C ILE A 86 -38.34 1.79 27.55
N GLN A 87 -38.79 2.63 28.49
CA GLN A 87 -39.55 3.84 28.21
C GLN A 87 -38.67 4.84 27.45
N TYR A 88 -39.00 5.10 26.19
CA TYR A 88 -38.40 6.17 25.38
C TYR A 88 -38.67 7.53 26.06
N HIS A 89 -37.60 8.17 26.56
CA HIS A 89 -37.68 9.54 27.09
C HIS A 89 -37.73 10.54 25.92
N ASP A 90 -38.90 11.14 25.70
CA ASP A 90 -39.10 12.29 24.81
C ASP A 90 -38.52 13.55 25.47
N PRO A 91 -37.58 14.29 24.84
CA PRO A 91 -36.93 15.44 25.47
C PRO A 91 -37.80 16.70 25.58
N ASN A 92 -39.10 16.67 25.22
CA ASN A 92 -39.96 17.86 25.19
C ASN A 92 -41.28 17.71 26.00
N GLY A 93 -41.22 17.10 27.18
CA GLY A 93 -42.35 17.03 28.12
C GLY A 93 -42.18 17.99 29.30
N ASP A 94 -42.82 19.14 29.22
CA ASP A 94 -43.05 20.07 30.34
C ASP A 94 -44.05 19.44 31.32
N THR A 95 -43.62 19.17 32.56
CA THR A 95 -44.53 18.89 33.68
C THR A 95 -43.88 19.29 35.00
N ASP A 96 -44.25 20.49 35.43
CA ASP A 96 -44.13 21.00 36.79
C ASP A 96 -45.26 20.33 37.60
N ASP A 97 -44.93 19.46 38.56
CA ASP A 97 -45.67 19.40 39.82
C ASP A 97 -44.86 18.67 40.91
N ASP A 98 -44.74 19.43 42.00
CA ASP A 98 -44.06 19.22 43.28
C ASP A 98 -44.89 18.28 44.17
N GLU A 99 -44.28 17.25 44.76
CA GLU A 99 -44.67 16.79 46.11
C GLU A 99 -43.44 16.27 46.87
N GLY A 100 -43.02 17.08 47.84
CA GLY A 100 -41.85 16.88 48.67
C GLY A 100 -41.97 15.74 49.68
N LEU A 101 -40.89 14.95 49.76
CA LEU A 101 -40.56 14.21 50.97
C LEU A 101 -39.55 15.04 51.76
N ALA A 102 -40.06 15.82 52.71
CA ALA A 102 -39.26 16.45 53.76
C ALA A 102 -38.66 15.35 54.66
N MET A 103 -37.52 14.80 54.23
CA MET A 103 -36.63 14.07 55.13
C MET A 103 -36.13 15.07 56.16
N SER A 104 -36.65 14.92 57.38
CA SER A 104 -36.14 15.55 58.60
C SER A 104 -34.62 15.62 58.56
N ASP A 105 -34.09 16.84 58.50
CA ASP A 105 -32.69 17.18 58.75
C ASP A 105 -32.36 16.94 60.23
N GLN A 106 -32.41 15.67 60.62
CA GLN A 106 -31.82 15.25 61.88
C GLN A 106 -30.34 15.07 61.57
N GLU A 107 -29.58 16.15 61.72
CA GLU A 107 -28.13 16.14 61.91
C GLU A 107 -27.81 15.09 62.97
N PHE A 108 -27.52 13.88 62.51
CA PHE A 108 -26.84 12.88 63.31
C PHE A 108 -25.38 13.30 63.33
N ASP A 109 -25.08 14.22 64.26
CA ASP A 109 -23.72 14.62 64.64
C ASP A 109 -23.05 13.48 65.42
N GLY A 110 -22.88 12.35 64.73
CA GLY A 110 -21.99 11.29 65.16
C GLY A 110 -20.59 11.71 64.77
N ASP A 111 -19.84 12.25 65.73
CA ASP A 111 -18.38 12.38 65.66
C ASP A 111 -17.79 10.99 65.34
N TYR A 112 -17.57 10.71 64.05
CA TYR A 112 -16.87 9.52 63.57
C TYR A 112 -15.35 9.70 63.59
N ASP A 113 -14.82 10.65 64.37
CA ASP A 113 -13.40 11.00 64.43
C ASP A 113 -12.56 10.04 65.29
N GLY A 114 -12.95 8.77 65.37
CA GLY A 114 -12.33 7.81 66.29
C GLY A 114 -12.51 6.32 65.99
N LEU A 115 -12.94 5.95 64.78
CA LEU A 115 -12.90 4.54 64.38
C LEU A 115 -11.46 4.14 64.05
N ASP A 116 -10.79 3.50 65.02
CA ASP A 116 -9.54 2.78 64.80
C ASP A 116 -9.80 1.57 63.88
N ILE A 117 -9.85 1.83 62.57
CA ILE A 117 -9.90 0.77 61.56
C ILE A 117 -8.62 -0.05 61.72
N ALA A 118 -8.78 -1.32 62.10
CA ALA A 118 -7.66 -2.23 62.28
C ALA A 118 -6.83 -2.27 60.98
N LYS A 119 -5.51 -2.36 61.11
CA LYS A 119 -4.60 -2.38 59.96
C LYS A 119 -4.99 -3.43 58.90
N ALA A 120 -5.48 -4.59 59.34
CA ALA A 120 -5.96 -5.65 58.46
C ALA A 120 -7.20 -5.23 57.65
N ASP A 121 -8.11 -4.47 58.25
CA ASP A 121 -9.34 -4.00 57.60
C ASP A 121 -9.04 -2.87 56.61
N ARG A 122 -8.11 -1.97 56.96
CA ARG A 122 -7.63 -0.93 56.01
C ARG A 122 -6.95 -1.57 54.80
N GLU A 123 -6.15 -2.62 55.01
CA GLU A 123 -5.47 -3.36 53.92
C GLU A 123 -6.46 -4.18 53.07
N ALA A 124 -7.59 -4.61 53.63
CA ALA A 124 -8.67 -5.22 52.89
C ALA A 124 -9.44 -4.18 52.07
N MET A 125 -9.69 -2.99 52.62
CA MET A 125 -10.32 -1.87 51.92
C MET A 125 -9.46 -1.39 50.74
N ASP A 126 -8.15 -1.26 50.90
CA ASP A 126 -7.24 -0.84 49.81
C ASP A 126 -7.20 -1.84 48.64
N LYS A 127 -7.45 -3.13 48.90
CA LYS A 127 -7.52 -4.15 47.84
C LYS A 127 -8.81 -4.07 47.02
N PHE A 128 -9.89 -3.56 47.60
CA PHE A 128 -11.20 -3.47 46.96
C PHE A 128 -11.53 -2.07 46.44
N LEU A 129 -10.93 -1.02 47.02
CA LEU A 129 -11.02 0.37 46.56
C LEU A 129 -9.63 0.85 46.15
N PRO A 130 -9.24 0.71 44.86
CA PRO A 130 -8.01 1.34 44.39
C PRO A 130 -8.10 2.86 44.55
N GLU A 131 -7.19 3.43 45.35
CA GLU A 131 -7.14 4.85 45.76
C GLU A 131 -7.01 5.84 44.59
N ALA A 132 -6.66 5.36 43.40
CA ALA A 132 -6.72 6.11 42.16
C ALA A 132 -7.47 5.28 41.11
N PRO A 133 -8.47 5.84 40.40
CA PRO A 133 -8.89 5.27 39.14
C PRO A 133 -7.68 5.36 38.21
N GLY A 134 -6.89 4.29 38.15
CA GLY A 134 -5.81 4.18 37.19
C GLY A 134 -6.37 4.61 35.84
N ALA A 135 -5.71 5.58 35.20
CA ALA A 135 -6.19 6.20 33.98
C ALA A 135 -6.72 5.11 33.05
N ARG A 136 -8.05 5.06 32.86
CA ARG A 136 -8.67 4.07 31.98
C ARG A 136 -8.11 4.35 30.61
N GLN A 137 -7.15 3.54 30.17
CA GLN A 137 -6.59 3.66 28.83
C GLN A 137 -7.75 3.49 27.87
N THR A 138 -7.97 4.49 27.02
CA THR A 138 -9.02 4.41 26.03
C THR A 138 -8.65 3.34 25.01
N LEU A 139 -9.65 2.81 24.31
CA LEU A 139 -9.38 1.88 23.21
C LEU A 139 -8.41 2.49 22.18
N ALA A 140 -8.46 3.82 21.98
CA ALA A 140 -7.53 4.55 21.12
C ALA A 140 -6.08 4.47 21.64
N ASP A 141 -5.86 4.61 22.95
CA ASP A 141 -4.52 4.50 23.57
C ASP A 141 -3.96 3.08 23.44
N ILE A 142 -4.81 2.07 23.63
CA ILE A 142 -4.45 0.67 23.45
C ILE A 142 -4.12 0.39 21.98
N ILE A 143 -4.90 0.94 21.04
CA ILE A 143 -4.64 0.79 19.60
C ILE A 143 -3.34 1.48 19.21
N MET A 144 -3.08 2.71 19.68
CA MET A 144 -1.84 3.43 19.39
C MET A 144 -0.62 2.70 19.96
N ALA A 145 -0.66 2.30 21.23
CA ALA A 145 0.41 1.51 21.85
C ALA A 145 0.65 0.19 21.11
N LYS A 146 -0.40 -0.47 20.61
CA LYS A 146 -0.29 -1.73 19.87
C LYS A 146 0.22 -1.54 18.44
N ILE A 147 -0.08 -0.41 17.80
CA ILE A 147 0.49 -0.02 16.52
C ILE A 147 1.98 0.26 16.67
N ASP A 148 2.38 0.97 17.73
CA ASP A 148 3.78 1.28 18.01
C ASP A 148 4.57 0.01 18.31
N GLU A 149 4.07 -0.86 19.18
CA GLU A 149 4.68 -2.16 19.49
C GLU A 149 4.78 -3.05 18.23
N TYR A 150 3.75 -3.03 17.38
CA TYR A 150 3.76 -3.77 16.11
C TYR A 150 4.78 -3.19 15.13
N ASN A 151 4.90 -1.87 15.04
CA ASN A 151 5.87 -1.19 14.19
C ASN A 151 7.31 -1.41 14.68
N GLU A 152 7.54 -1.43 15.99
CA GLU A 152 8.84 -1.74 16.60
C GLU A 152 9.22 -3.21 16.37
N LYS A 153 8.29 -4.15 16.55
CA LYS A 153 8.53 -5.58 16.27
C LYS A 153 8.72 -5.88 14.79
N LYS A 154 8.15 -5.07 13.89
CA LYS A 154 8.38 -5.15 12.44
C LYS A 154 9.52 -4.27 11.94
N ALA A 155 10.11 -3.44 12.80
CA ALA A 155 11.35 -2.77 12.47
C ALA A 155 12.44 -3.85 12.41
N PRO A 156 13.09 -4.08 11.25
CA PRO A 156 14.25 -4.93 11.22
C PRO A 156 15.32 -4.23 12.06
N GLY A 157 15.70 -4.87 13.17
CA GLY A 157 16.79 -4.40 14.02
C GLY A 157 18.05 -4.14 13.21
N GLY A 158 18.65 -2.98 13.45
CA GLY A 158 19.88 -2.56 12.79
C GLY A 158 20.21 -1.12 13.11
N ALA A 159 20.64 -0.88 14.34
CA ALA A 159 21.38 0.32 14.71
C ALA A 159 22.68 0.36 13.89
N ASN A 160 22.66 1.03 12.75
CA ASN A 160 23.81 1.62 12.06
C ASN A 160 23.27 2.66 11.07
N GLY A 161 23.80 3.87 11.16
CA GLY A 161 23.33 5.03 10.41
C GLY A 161 23.70 4.99 8.93
N GLU A 162 22.97 4.19 8.14
CA GLU A 162 22.87 4.39 6.70
C GLU A 162 21.49 4.99 6.38
N PRO A 163 21.40 6.01 5.51
CA PRO A 163 20.13 6.63 5.18
C PRO A 163 19.24 5.58 4.53
N GLN A 164 18.14 5.24 5.20
CA GLN A 164 17.19 4.24 4.72
C GLN A 164 16.58 4.72 3.40
N GLY A 165 17.17 4.25 2.30
CA GLY A 165 16.61 4.41 0.97
C GLY A 165 15.22 3.77 0.87
N PRO A 166 14.47 4.06 -0.20
CA PRO A 166 13.14 3.52 -0.40
C PRO A 166 13.17 2.01 -0.25
N ARG A 167 12.30 1.45 0.60
CA ARG A 167 12.32 0.01 0.90
C ARG A 167 11.85 -0.79 -0.31
N VAL A 168 12.74 -1.08 -1.25
CA VAL A 168 12.46 -2.03 -2.33
C VAL A 168 12.19 -3.38 -1.72
N HIS A 169 11.13 -4.05 -2.19
CA HIS A 169 10.81 -5.40 -1.75
C HIS A 169 12.03 -6.33 -1.92
N PRO A 170 12.38 -7.17 -0.94
CA PRO A 170 13.62 -7.97 -0.93
C PRO A 170 13.76 -8.84 -2.19
N LYS A 171 12.65 -9.40 -2.69
CA LYS A 171 12.65 -10.17 -3.94
C LYS A 171 13.04 -9.35 -5.18
N VAL A 172 12.65 -8.07 -5.24
CA VAL A 172 13.01 -7.19 -6.36
C VAL A 172 14.50 -6.89 -6.30
N ARG A 173 15.03 -6.63 -5.10
CA ARG A 173 16.48 -6.47 -4.86
C ARG A 173 17.25 -7.67 -5.40
N GLU A 174 16.89 -8.89 -5.02
CA GLU A 174 17.55 -10.10 -5.49
C GLU A 174 17.53 -10.25 -7.02
N VAL A 175 16.41 -9.92 -7.66
CA VAL A 175 16.28 -10.01 -9.13
C VAL A 175 17.22 -9.01 -9.80
N TYR A 176 17.22 -7.75 -9.38
CA TYR A 176 18.08 -6.72 -10.00
C TYR A 176 19.56 -6.93 -9.67
N THR A 177 19.91 -7.43 -8.49
CA THR A 177 21.28 -7.85 -8.18
C THR A 177 21.75 -8.96 -9.13
N LYS A 178 20.91 -9.98 -9.39
CA LYS A 178 21.24 -11.04 -10.37
C LYS A 178 21.36 -10.50 -11.80
N VAL A 179 20.56 -9.49 -12.16
CA VAL A 179 20.68 -8.80 -13.45
C VAL A 179 22.03 -8.08 -13.56
N GLY A 180 22.51 -7.42 -12.50
CA GLY A 180 23.85 -6.83 -12.47
C GLY A 180 24.96 -7.84 -12.79
N VAL A 181 24.90 -9.03 -12.18
CA VAL A 181 25.85 -10.15 -12.46
C VAL A 181 25.78 -10.64 -13.91
N ILE A 182 24.66 -10.44 -14.60
CA ILE A 182 24.56 -10.76 -16.04
C ILE A 182 25.21 -9.65 -16.87
N LEU A 183 25.00 -8.39 -16.50
CA LEU A 183 25.52 -7.22 -17.23
C LEU A 183 27.04 -7.09 -17.13
N SER A 184 27.64 -7.54 -16.02
CA SER A 184 29.11 -7.55 -15.83
C SER A 184 29.86 -8.52 -16.74
N ARG A 185 29.16 -9.50 -17.34
CA ARG A 185 29.72 -10.46 -18.31
C ARG A 185 29.04 -10.41 -19.68
N TYR A 186 28.21 -9.39 -19.90
CA TYR A 186 27.43 -9.27 -21.12
C TYR A 186 28.34 -8.95 -22.31
N LYS A 187 28.15 -9.66 -23.42
CA LYS A 187 28.86 -9.42 -24.69
C LYS A 187 27.91 -9.07 -25.81
N SER A 188 26.85 -9.86 -25.97
CA SER A 188 25.88 -9.74 -27.05
C SER A 188 24.58 -10.47 -26.69
N GLY A 189 23.50 -10.16 -27.39
CA GLY A 189 22.23 -10.87 -27.29
C GLY A 189 21.11 -9.98 -26.77
N MET A 190 20.09 -10.60 -26.18
CA MET A 190 18.94 -9.87 -25.65
C MET A 190 19.17 -9.52 -24.18
N LEU A 191 18.95 -8.25 -23.82
CA LEU A 191 18.95 -7.84 -22.42
C LEU A 191 17.83 -8.55 -21.62
N PRO A 192 18.06 -8.86 -20.32
CA PRO A 192 17.03 -9.44 -19.45
C PRO A 192 15.75 -8.61 -19.44
N LYS A 193 14.58 -9.29 -19.41
CA LYS A 193 13.27 -8.61 -19.42
C LYS A 193 13.11 -7.64 -18.24
N ALA A 194 13.62 -8.00 -17.07
CA ALA A 194 13.60 -7.14 -15.88
C ALA A 194 14.38 -5.83 -16.09
N PHE A 195 15.46 -5.86 -16.87
CA PHE A 195 16.23 -4.66 -17.23
C PHE A 195 15.46 -3.79 -18.24
N LYS A 196 14.80 -4.42 -19.22
CA LYS A 196 14.05 -3.71 -20.26
C LYS A 196 12.87 -2.88 -19.74
N ILE A 197 12.29 -3.25 -18.59
CA ILE A 197 11.15 -2.54 -18.00
C ILE A 197 11.54 -1.37 -17.09
N ILE A 198 12.84 -1.19 -16.79
CA ILE A 198 13.34 -0.11 -15.92
C ILE A 198 12.80 1.29 -16.30
N PRO A 199 12.72 1.70 -17.59
CA PRO A 199 12.19 3.01 -17.98
C PRO A 199 10.78 3.30 -17.49
N THR A 200 9.96 2.26 -17.32
CA THR A 200 8.56 2.37 -16.90
C THR A 200 8.41 2.43 -15.38
N ILE A 201 9.45 2.07 -14.63
CA ILE A 201 9.40 2.01 -13.16
C ILE A 201 9.55 3.42 -12.58
N PRO A 202 8.72 3.84 -11.61
CA PRO A 202 8.87 5.15 -10.96
C PRO A 202 10.21 5.29 -10.23
N GLN A 203 10.60 4.30 -9.43
CA GLN A 203 11.89 4.20 -8.72
C GLN A 203 13.01 3.64 -9.61
N TRP A 204 13.14 4.12 -10.85
CA TRP A 204 14.13 3.60 -11.81
C TRP A 204 15.58 3.82 -11.35
N GLU A 205 15.88 4.92 -10.65
CA GLU A 205 17.24 5.24 -10.15
C GLU A 205 17.76 4.13 -9.26
N GLU A 206 16.94 3.70 -8.30
CA GLU A 206 17.28 2.62 -7.38
C GLU A 206 17.43 1.28 -8.10
N MET A 207 16.60 0.99 -9.11
CA MET A 207 16.71 -0.25 -9.89
C MET A 207 18.03 -0.31 -10.66
N ILE A 208 18.49 0.83 -11.21
CA ILE A 208 19.79 0.93 -11.87
C ILE A 208 20.92 0.77 -10.86
N HIS A 209 20.86 1.44 -9.71
CA HIS A 209 21.90 1.30 -8.68
C HIS A 209 22.08 -0.15 -8.21
N LEU A 210 20.97 -0.90 -8.04
CA LEU A 210 21.02 -2.31 -7.68
C LEU A 210 21.71 -3.21 -8.72
N THR A 211 21.73 -2.79 -9.98
CA THR A 211 22.40 -3.51 -11.07
C THR A 211 23.88 -3.17 -11.22
N ARG A 212 24.45 -2.31 -10.35
CA ARG A 212 25.88 -1.95 -10.34
C ARG A 212 26.41 -1.48 -11.71
N PRO A 213 26.05 -0.27 -12.17
CA PRO A 213 26.46 0.26 -13.47
C PRO A 213 27.98 0.45 -13.62
N ASP A 214 28.67 0.60 -12.50
CA ASP A 214 30.13 0.58 -12.36
C ASP A 214 30.75 -0.73 -12.83
N GLU A 215 30.10 -1.88 -12.61
CA GLU A 215 30.61 -3.19 -13.02
C GLU A 215 30.18 -3.59 -14.45
N TRP A 216 29.42 -2.76 -15.15
CA TRP A 216 28.96 -3.09 -16.50
C TRP A 216 30.09 -3.11 -17.52
N THR A 217 29.99 -4.07 -18.45
CA THR A 217 30.82 -4.11 -19.67
C THR A 217 30.46 -2.96 -20.61
N ALA A 218 31.42 -2.52 -21.44
CA ALA A 218 31.16 -1.49 -22.46
C ALA A 218 29.97 -1.83 -23.38
N ASN A 219 29.81 -3.10 -23.74
CA ASN A 219 28.69 -3.58 -24.54
C ASN A 219 27.35 -3.48 -23.81
N ALA A 220 27.33 -3.76 -22.50
CA ALA A 220 26.13 -3.60 -21.67
C ALA A 220 25.75 -2.12 -21.55
N THR A 221 26.73 -1.26 -21.30
CA THR A 221 26.54 0.19 -21.21
C THR A 221 25.96 0.76 -22.51
N TYR A 222 26.49 0.35 -23.66
CA TYR A 222 25.96 0.75 -24.97
C TYR A 222 24.48 0.34 -25.14
N GLU A 223 24.14 -0.93 -24.90
CA GLU A 223 22.76 -1.41 -25.05
C GLU A 223 21.81 -0.81 -24.00
N ALA A 224 22.29 -0.52 -22.80
CA ALA A 224 21.53 0.17 -21.77
C ALA A 224 21.18 1.60 -22.18
N ILE A 225 22.15 2.37 -22.68
CA ILE A 225 21.94 3.75 -23.12
C ILE A 225 21.02 3.79 -24.34
N LYS A 226 21.25 2.90 -25.30
CA LYS A 226 20.40 2.73 -26.49
C LYS A 226 18.94 2.43 -26.12
N LEU A 227 18.70 1.71 -25.03
CA LEU A 227 17.36 1.45 -24.49
C LEU A 227 16.78 2.66 -23.74
N PHE A 228 17.56 3.30 -22.86
CA PHE A 228 17.07 4.31 -21.93
C PHE A 228 16.84 5.68 -22.57
N VAL A 229 17.72 6.11 -23.47
CA VAL A 229 17.61 7.43 -24.14
C VAL A 229 16.27 7.64 -24.84
N PRO A 230 15.76 6.72 -25.68
CA PRO A 230 14.46 6.92 -26.34
C PRO A 230 13.26 6.65 -25.43
N SER A 231 13.44 5.91 -24.34
CA SER A 231 12.33 5.41 -23.51
C SER A 231 12.00 6.30 -22.31
N MET A 232 12.85 7.28 -21.98
CA MET A 232 12.72 8.12 -20.80
C MET A 232 12.62 9.60 -21.15
N SER A 233 12.11 10.41 -20.21
CA SER A 233 12.05 11.87 -20.37
C SER A 233 13.47 12.49 -20.37
N PRO A 234 13.69 13.63 -21.03
CA PRO A 234 15.02 14.25 -21.15
C PRO A 234 15.72 14.50 -19.80
N LYS A 235 14.95 14.85 -18.76
CA LYS A 235 15.49 15.04 -17.39
C LYS A 235 16.04 13.74 -16.79
N LYS A 236 15.36 12.61 -17.00
CA LYS A 236 15.82 11.30 -16.54
C LYS A 236 17.05 10.84 -17.33
N VAL A 237 17.04 11.07 -18.65
CA VAL A 237 18.17 10.75 -19.52
C VAL A 237 19.43 11.53 -19.12
N ALA A 238 19.31 12.82 -18.83
CA ALA A 238 20.44 13.63 -18.36
C ALA A 238 21.11 13.02 -17.13
N LYS A 239 20.32 12.63 -16.12
CA LYS A 239 20.83 11.92 -14.93
C LYS A 239 21.51 10.61 -15.29
N ILE A 240 20.92 9.78 -16.17
CA ILE A 240 21.54 8.50 -16.58
C ILE A 240 22.90 8.70 -17.25
N LEU A 241 23.01 9.68 -18.14
CA LEU A 241 24.26 9.98 -18.82
C LEU A 241 25.31 10.48 -17.83
N GLU A 242 24.91 11.30 -16.86
CA GLU A 242 25.77 11.77 -15.78
C GLU A 242 26.24 10.63 -14.88
N PHE A 243 25.34 9.76 -14.39
CA PHE A 243 25.69 8.70 -13.43
C PHE A 243 26.34 7.46 -14.04
N ILE A 244 26.07 7.14 -15.32
CA ILE A 244 26.56 5.90 -15.95
C ILE A 244 27.66 6.18 -16.97
N LEU A 245 27.41 7.09 -17.92
CA LEU A 245 28.29 7.24 -19.08
C LEU A 245 29.47 8.17 -18.79
N LEU A 246 29.25 9.27 -18.07
CA LEU A 246 30.26 10.31 -17.87
C LEU A 246 31.54 9.75 -17.24
N ASP A 247 31.41 9.01 -16.15
CA ASP A 247 32.56 8.47 -15.43
C ASP A 247 33.27 7.38 -16.23
N LYS A 248 32.51 6.49 -16.90
CA LYS A 248 33.07 5.47 -17.81
C LYS A 248 33.90 6.09 -18.95
N VAL A 249 33.41 7.16 -19.57
CA VAL A 249 34.12 7.84 -20.65
C VAL A 249 35.37 8.56 -20.14
N ARG A 250 35.30 9.16 -18.94
CA ARG A 250 36.46 9.80 -18.32
C ARG A 250 37.57 8.80 -17.97
N GLU A 251 37.20 7.61 -17.51
CA GLU A 251 38.14 6.54 -17.22
C GLU A 251 38.81 5.98 -18.49
N ASP A 252 38.06 5.83 -19.59
CA ASP A 252 38.57 5.25 -20.84
C ASP A 252 39.48 6.19 -21.64
N ILE A 253 39.32 7.51 -21.48
CA ILE A 253 40.14 8.52 -22.17
C ILE A 253 41.47 8.80 -21.43
N ARG A 254 41.58 8.42 -20.15
CA ARG A 254 42.73 8.73 -19.31
C ARG A 254 43.89 7.76 -19.52
#